data_AF-A0AAU9XQ75-F1
#
_entry.id   AF-A0AAU9XQ75-F1
#
_cell.length_a   1.000
_cell.length_b   1.000
_cell.length_c   1.000
_cell.angle_alpha   90.00
_cell.angle_beta   90.00
_cell.angle_gamma   90.00
#
_symmetry.space_group_name_H-M   'P 1'
#
loop_
_entity.id
_entity.type
_entity.pdbx_description
1 polymer ?
#
loop_
_entity_poly.entity_id
_entity_poly.type
_entity_poly.pdbx_seq_one_letter_code
_entity_poly.pdbx_strand_id
1 'polypeptide(L)'
;MIKFFFSVIKTACEVLMAAGLFGFTGGVTNWVGIKLIFNRIPGLFFSGAIIKNFVTARKLIANFILEAFFSPSQVRNYINDKKRTYLTAEQIDYQLEKLLNSRIAEDVIHEQLEVLMGTPEGLKLRMLGVTKAKLAPLVKPQLMKYKTHIVPLLLSSIESFDLLNADHLREQIVDLISTRTQELSAQQVKLLVEDAVYRHLSWIVFWGSVLGAVVGCAAELASVYINGM
;
A
#
# COMPACT_ATOMS: atom_id res chain seq x y z
N MET A 1 8.15 -37.79 62.35
CA MET A 1 8.53 -37.89 60.93
C MET A 1 7.31 -37.90 60.00
N ILE A 2 6.33 -38.79 60.18
CA ILE A 2 5.14 -38.91 59.31
C ILE A 2 4.26 -37.63 59.31
N LYS A 3 3.97 -37.02 60.47
CA LYS A 3 3.16 -35.78 60.56
C LYS A 3 3.80 -34.58 59.84
N PHE A 4 5.13 -34.49 59.88
CA PHE A 4 5.89 -33.43 59.20
C PHE A 4 5.80 -33.60 57.67
N PHE A 5 5.94 -34.83 57.18
CA PHE A 5 5.80 -35.15 55.76
C PHE A 5 4.41 -34.81 55.21
N PHE A 6 3.34 -35.16 55.94
CA PHE A 6 1.97 -34.80 55.55
C PHE A 6 1.73 -33.27 55.55
N SER A 7 2.34 -32.53 56.47
CA SER A 7 2.23 -31.06 56.51
C SER A 7 2.89 -30.40 55.31
N VAL A 8 4.06 -30.88 54.89
CA VAL A 8 4.78 -30.37 53.72
C VAL A 8 4.00 -30.65 52.44
N ILE A 9 3.44 -31.86 52.29
CA ILE A 9 2.61 -32.20 51.13
C ILE A 9 1.37 -31.32 51.06
N LYS A 10 0.69 -31.11 52.20
CA LYS A 10 -0.51 -30.26 52.25
C LYS A 10 -0.21 -28.83 51.79
N THR A 11 0.89 -28.25 52.28
CA THR A 11 1.33 -26.90 51.91
C THR A 11 1.68 -26.82 50.41
N ALA A 12 2.35 -27.84 49.87
CA ALA A 12 2.67 -27.90 48.44
C ALA A 12 1.39 -27.99 47.57
N CYS A 13 0.38 -28.75 48.02
CA CYS A 13 -0.93 -28.80 47.34
C CYS A 13 -1.66 -27.46 47.39
N GLU A 14 -1.63 -26.75 48.52
CA GLU A 14 -2.26 -25.42 48.67
C GLU A 14 -1.59 -24.40 47.75
N VAL A 15 -0.25 -24.37 47.70
CA VAL A 15 0.51 -23.49 46.79
C VAL A 15 0.21 -23.81 45.33
N LEU A 16 0.17 -25.09 44.95
CA LEU A 16 -0.15 -25.51 43.59
C LEU A 16 -1.59 -25.14 43.22
N MET A 17 -2.54 -25.29 44.14
CA MET A 17 -3.94 -24.91 43.93
C MET A 17 -4.10 -23.40 43.76
N ALA A 18 -3.44 -22.60 44.60
CA ALA A 18 -3.42 -21.15 44.47
C ALA A 18 -2.80 -20.72 43.14
N ALA A 19 -1.64 -21.28 42.77
CA ALA A 19 -1.00 -21.02 41.49
C ALA A 19 -1.92 -21.37 40.30
N GLY A 20 -2.57 -22.52 40.35
CA GLY A 20 -3.51 -22.96 39.32
C GLY A 20 -4.72 -22.04 39.20
N LEU A 21 -5.34 -21.64 40.31
CA LEU A 21 -6.53 -20.79 40.33
C LEU A 21 -6.24 -19.38 39.83
N PHE A 22 -5.19 -18.74 40.36
CA PHE A 22 -4.82 -17.39 39.94
C PHE A 22 -4.29 -17.37 38.51
N GLY A 23 -3.51 -18.38 38.10
CA GLY A 23 -3.06 -18.54 36.72
C GLY A 23 -4.23 -18.75 35.75
N PHE A 24 -5.16 -19.65 36.07
CA PHE A 24 -6.34 -19.88 35.24
C PHE A 24 -7.20 -18.61 35.11
N THR A 25 -7.50 -17.93 36.22
CA THR A 25 -8.27 -16.69 36.20
C THR A 25 -7.56 -15.58 35.43
N GLY A 26 -6.24 -15.43 35.57
CA GLY A 26 -5.43 -14.47 34.81
C GLY A 26 -5.48 -14.72 33.31
N GLY A 27 -5.31 -15.97 32.89
CA GLY A 27 -5.44 -16.38 31.49
C GLY A 27 -6.84 -16.14 30.93
N VAL A 28 -7.88 -16.63 31.62
CA VAL A 28 -9.28 -16.48 31.18
C VAL A 28 -9.67 -15.01 31.08
N THR A 29 -9.31 -14.18 32.05
CA THR A 29 -9.62 -12.74 32.06
C THR A 29 -8.98 -12.04 30.85
N ASN A 30 -7.70 -12.32 30.57
CA ASN A 30 -7.02 -11.74 29.42
C ASN A 30 -7.60 -12.25 28.09
N TRP A 31 -7.95 -13.54 28.00
CA TRP A 31 -8.58 -14.11 26.82
C TRP A 31 -9.94 -13.47 26.52
N VAL A 32 -10.76 -13.28 27.55
CA VAL A 32 -12.04 -12.56 27.44
C VAL A 32 -11.79 -11.11 27.03
N GLY A 33 -10.80 -10.44 27.62
CA GLY A 33 -10.41 -9.07 27.27
C GLY A 33 -10.07 -8.91 25.78
N ILE A 34 -9.26 -9.81 25.22
CA ILE A 34 -8.95 -9.82 23.79
C ILE A 34 -10.23 -9.98 22.97
N LYS A 35 -11.08 -10.97 23.30
CA LYS A 35 -12.35 -11.16 22.57
C LYS A 35 -13.25 -9.92 22.61
N LEU A 36 -13.27 -9.19 23.72
CA LEU A 36 -14.06 -7.97 23.88
C LEU A 36 -13.52 -6.81 23.04
N ILE A 37 -12.21 -6.71 22.84
CA ILE A 37 -11.64 -5.64 21.99
C ILE A 37 -12.08 -5.81 20.53
N PHE A 38 -12.06 -7.04 20.02
CA PHE A 38 -12.35 -7.34 18.61
C PHE A 38 -13.84 -7.57 18.32
N ASN A 39 -14.59 -8.17 19.25
CA ASN A 39 -15.97 -8.55 19.02
C ASN A 39 -16.93 -7.75 19.90
N ARG A 40 -18.03 -7.29 19.30
CA ARG A 40 -19.13 -6.69 20.04
C ARG A 40 -20.00 -7.80 20.63
N ILE A 41 -20.18 -7.79 21.95
CA ILE A 41 -20.99 -8.75 22.69
C ILE A 41 -22.16 -7.98 23.32
N PRO A 42 -23.42 -8.36 23.08
CA PRO A 42 -24.58 -7.68 23.66
C PRO A 42 -24.51 -7.74 25.19
N GLY A 43 -24.68 -6.59 25.86
CA GLY A 43 -24.66 -6.48 27.32
C GLY A 43 -23.34 -6.01 27.96
N LEU A 44 -22.25 -5.87 27.19
CA LEU A 44 -20.95 -5.41 27.71
C LEU A 44 -20.53 -4.05 27.10
N PHE A 45 -20.46 -3.00 27.94
CA PHE A 45 -20.22 -1.60 27.54
C PHE A 45 -18.88 -1.36 26.83
N PHE A 46 -17.87 -2.18 27.09
CA PHE A 46 -16.53 -2.09 26.48
C PHE A 46 -16.32 -3.01 25.27
N SER A 47 -17.34 -3.75 24.84
CA SER A 47 -17.18 -4.68 23.72
C SER A 47 -17.16 -3.98 22.36
N GLY A 48 -16.31 -4.47 21.44
CA GLY A 48 -16.19 -4.00 20.07
C GLY A 48 -15.49 -2.64 19.92
N ALA A 49 -14.47 -2.36 20.71
CA ALA A 49 -13.73 -1.08 20.68
C ALA A 49 -13.19 -0.72 19.28
N ILE A 50 -12.67 -1.69 18.54
CA ILE A 50 -12.13 -1.48 17.18
C ILE A 50 -13.26 -1.15 16.19
N ILE A 51 -14.35 -1.91 16.23
CA ILE A 51 -15.51 -1.72 15.35
C ILE A 51 -16.16 -0.35 15.63
N LYS A 52 -16.21 0.08 16.89
CA LYS A 52 -16.80 1.37 17.28
C LYS A 52 -16.00 2.57 16.74
N ASN A 53 -14.69 2.45 16.66
CA ASN A 53 -13.79 3.52 16.22
C ASN A 53 -13.25 3.32 14.80
N PHE A 54 -13.94 2.51 13.98
CA PHE A 54 -13.46 2.16 12.64
C PHE A 54 -13.27 3.38 11.74
N VAL A 55 -14.07 4.45 11.91
CA VAL A 55 -13.90 5.71 11.17
C VAL A 55 -12.51 6.32 11.44
N THR A 56 -12.09 6.35 12.70
CA THR A 56 -10.76 6.83 13.10
C THR A 56 -9.67 5.91 12.58
N ALA A 57 -9.86 4.59 12.69
CA ALA A 57 -8.90 3.62 12.19
C ALA A 57 -8.69 3.73 10.67
N ARG A 58 -9.77 3.93 9.88
CA ARG A 58 -9.66 4.20 8.43
C ARG A 58 -8.83 5.44 8.13
N LYS A 59 -9.08 6.54 8.84
CA LYS A 59 -8.27 7.78 8.68
C LYS A 59 -6.79 7.55 9.02
N LEU A 60 -6.51 6.82 10.10
CA LEU A 60 -5.14 6.50 10.48
C LEU A 60 -4.44 5.63 9.43
N ILE A 61 -5.14 4.65 8.87
CA ILE A 61 -4.61 3.81 7.78
C ILE A 61 -4.33 4.66 6.53
N ALA A 62 -5.26 5.52 6.11
CA ALA A 62 -5.06 6.42 4.98
C ALA A 62 -3.82 7.30 5.19
N ASN A 63 -3.75 7.99 6.34
CA ASN A 63 -2.64 8.86 6.67
C ASN A 63 -1.31 8.10 6.70
N PHE A 64 -1.29 6.92 7.32
CA PHE A 64 -0.10 6.06 7.34
C PHE A 64 0.35 5.70 5.92
N ILE A 65 -0.56 5.28 5.05
CA ILE A 65 -0.22 4.94 3.66
C ILE A 65 0.34 6.16 2.93
N LEU A 66 -0.31 7.31 3.06
CA LEU A 66 0.10 8.54 2.40
C LEU A 66 1.46 9.03 2.87
N GLU A 67 1.73 8.95 4.17
CA GLU A 67 2.99 9.42 4.75
C GLU A 67 4.13 8.42 4.50
N ALA A 68 3.89 7.14 4.70
CA ALA A 68 4.92 6.10 4.57
C ALA A 68 5.29 5.82 3.12
N PHE A 69 4.32 5.81 2.19
CA PHE A 69 4.55 5.40 0.80
C PHE A 69 4.45 6.55 -0.22
N PHE A 70 3.66 7.59 0.06
CA PHE A 70 3.38 8.66 -0.90
C PHE A 70 3.73 10.05 -0.38
N SER A 71 4.79 10.14 0.42
CA SER A 71 5.29 11.43 0.90
C SER A 71 5.67 12.33 -0.30
N PRO A 72 5.57 13.66 -0.16
CA PRO A 72 5.88 14.59 -1.25
C PRO A 72 7.26 14.37 -1.86
N SER A 73 8.26 14.07 -1.01
CA SER A 73 9.63 13.79 -1.43
C SER A 73 9.76 12.46 -2.15
N GLN A 74 9.10 11.40 -1.69
CA GLN A 74 9.17 10.07 -2.33
C GLN A 74 8.55 10.11 -3.72
N VAL A 75 7.36 10.69 -3.87
CA VAL A 75 6.68 10.80 -5.17
C VAL A 75 7.52 11.64 -6.14
N ARG A 76 8.07 12.76 -5.68
CA ARG A 76 8.95 13.61 -6.48
C ARG A 76 10.22 12.88 -6.93
N ASN A 77 10.89 12.18 -6.01
CA ASN A 77 12.10 11.44 -6.33
C ASN A 77 11.81 10.31 -7.33
N TYR A 78 10.74 9.55 -7.12
CA TYR A 78 10.34 8.47 -8.02
C TYR A 78 10.02 8.97 -9.42
N ILE A 79 9.23 10.05 -9.54
CA ILE A 79 8.90 10.64 -10.84
C ILE A 79 10.15 11.18 -11.53
N ASN A 80 11.03 11.87 -10.80
CA ASN A 80 12.27 12.41 -11.37
C ASN A 80 13.22 11.30 -11.84
N ASP A 81 13.32 10.20 -11.09
CA ASP A 81 14.10 9.02 -11.49
C ASP A 81 13.54 8.37 -12.76
N LYS A 82 12.21 8.25 -12.84
CA LYS A 82 11.50 7.73 -14.01
C LYS A 82 11.63 8.66 -15.22
N LYS A 83 11.60 9.98 -15.03
CA LYS A 83 11.89 10.96 -16.08
C LYS A 83 13.30 10.74 -16.63
N ARG A 84 14.31 10.62 -15.78
CA ARG A 84 15.69 10.34 -16.22
C ARG A 84 15.83 9.02 -16.96
N THR A 85 15.05 8.01 -16.56
CA THR A 85 15.11 6.67 -17.15
C THR A 85 14.35 6.57 -18.48
N TYR A 86 13.22 7.26 -18.62
CA TYR A 86 12.30 7.11 -19.76
C TYR A 86 12.26 8.29 -20.74
N LEU A 87 12.62 9.49 -20.29
CA LEU A 87 12.69 10.68 -21.12
C LEU A 87 14.14 10.97 -21.50
N THR A 88 14.82 9.97 -22.04
CA THR A 88 16.12 10.19 -22.68
C THR A 88 15.93 10.50 -24.15
N ALA A 89 16.81 11.34 -24.71
CA ALA A 89 16.81 11.64 -26.14
C ALA A 89 16.81 10.36 -26.98
N GLU A 90 17.60 9.36 -26.58
CA GLU A 90 17.73 8.08 -27.28
C GLU A 90 16.43 7.26 -27.30
N GLN A 91 15.68 7.20 -26.19
CA GLN A 91 14.42 6.46 -26.17
C GLN A 91 13.31 7.15 -26.95
N ILE A 92 13.22 8.48 -26.87
CA ILE A 92 12.25 9.25 -27.66
C ILE A 92 12.60 9.15 -29.15
N ASP A 93 13.89 9.20 -29.49
CA ASP A 93 14.40 9.00 -30.83
C ASP A 93 14.04 7.62 -31.41
N TYR A 94 14.18 6.57 -30.60
CA TYR A 94 13.78 5.20 -30.95
C TYR A 94 12.25 5.06 -31.12
N GLN A 95 11.44 5.62 -30.22
CA GLN A 95 9.98 5.57 -30.33
C GLN A 95 9.47 6.34 -31.55
N LEU A 96 10.02 7.53 -31.83
CA LEU A 96 9.69 8.30 -33.03
C LEU A 96 10.04 7.54 -34.31
N GLU A 97 11.20 6.89 -34.35
CA GLU A 97 11.59 6.06 -35.50
C GLU A 97 10.67 4.87 -35.68
N LYS A 98 10.30 4.19 -34.59
CA LYS A 98 9.32 3.10 -34.61
C LYS A 98 7.95 3.58 -35.11
N LEU A 99 7.49 4.75 -34.67
CA LEU A 99 6.24 5.35 -35.13
C LEU A 99 6.31 5.71 -36.61
N LEU A 100 7.39 6.35 -37.07
CA LEU A 100 7.60 6.71 -38.48
C LEU A 100 7.74 5.48 -39.40
N ASN A 101 8.20 4.35 -38.85
CA ASN A 101 8.25 3.06 -39.55
C ASN A 101 6.99 2.21 -39.36
N SER A 102 6.00 2.69 -38.62
CA SER A 102 4.76 1.96 -38.40
C SER A 102 3.82 2.07 -39.59
N ARG A 103 2.95 1.06 -39.73
CA ARG A 103 1.87 1.08 -40.73
C ARG A 103 0.98 2.31 -40.61
N ILE A 104 0.77 2.79 -39.39
CA ILE A 104 -0.03 4.00 -39.11
C ILE A 104 0.59 5.23 -39.80
N ALA A 105 1.91 5.41 -39.70
CA ALA A 105 2.58 6.53 -40.36
C ALA A 105 2.55 6.40 -41.88
N GLU A 106 2.70 5.18 -42.41
CA GLU A 106 2.60 4.94 -43.86
C GLU A 106 1.19 5.24 -44.38
N ASP A 107 0.14 4.81 -43.68
CA ASP A 107 -1.25 5.08 -44.02
C ASP A 107 -1.52 6.60 -44.02
N VAL A 108 -1.08 7.32 -42.98
CA VAL A 108 -1.22 8.79 -42.90
C VAL A 108 -0.47 9.50 -44.03
N ILE A 109 0.76 9.08 -44.34
CA ILE A 109 1.52 9.66 -45.46
C ILE A 109 0.80 9.40 -46.79
N HIS A 110 0.28 8.19 -47.00
CA HIS A 110 -0.44 7.85 -48.21
C HIS A 110 -1.75 8.64 -48.34
N GLU A 111 -2.50 8.83 -47.27
CA GLU A 111 -3.73 9.63 -47.25
C GLU A 111 -3.42 11.10 -47.57
N GLN A 112 -2.42 11.70 -46.90
CA GLN A 112 -2.05 13.09 -47.12
C GLN A 112 -1.54 13.34 -48.55
N LEU A 113 -0.79 12.40 -49.12
CA LEU A 113 -0.38 12.48 -50.52
C LEU A 113 -1.56 12.32 -51.48
N GLU A 114 -2.61 11.60 -51.11
CA GLU A 114 -3.83 11.50 -51.92
C GLU A 114 -4.59 12.82 -51.95
N VAL A 115 -4.77 13.42 -50.77
CA VAL A 115 -5.36 14.76 -50.62
C VAL A 115 -4.56 15.78 -51.43
N LEU A 116 -3.22 15.77 -51.30
CA LEU A 116 -2.33 16.65 -52.06
C LEU A 116 -2.55 16.52 -53.57
N MET A 117 -2.68 15.29 -54.08
CA MET A 117 -2.86 15.06 -55.52
C MET A 117 -4.22 15.52 -56.06
N GLY A 118 -5.19 15.79 -55.18
CA GLY A 118 -6.47 16.45 -55.48
C GLY A 118 -6.41 17.98 -55.44
N THR A 119 -5.33 18.59 -54.93
CA THR A 119 -5.17 20.05 -54.86
C THR A 119 -4.66 20.66 -56.17
N PRO A 120 -4.81 21.99 -56.37
CA PRO A 120 -4.21 22.70 -57.51
C PRO A 120 -2.70 22.52 -57.62
N GLU A 121 -1.99 22.41 -56.50
CA GLU A 121 -0.56 22.11 -56.43
C GLU A 121 -0.27 20.68 -56.91
N GLY A 122 -1.08 19.72 -56.46
CA GLY A 122 -1.00 18.32 -56.92
C GLY A 122 -1.23 18.17 -58.42
N LEU A 123 -2.15 18.94 -58.99
CA LEU A 123 -2.40 18.95 -60.44
C LEU A 123 -1.17 19.44 -61.22
N LYS A 124 -0.49 20.49 -60.73
CA LYS A 124 0.78 20.97 -61.30
C LYS A 124 1.89 19.93 -61.18
N LEU A 125 1.99 19.23 -60.04
CA LEU A 125 2.96 18.16 -59.85
C LEU A 125 2.71 16.98 -60.82
N ARG A 126 1.44 16.63 -61.04
CA ARG A 126 1.05 15.60 -62.04
C ARG A 126 1.43 16.00 -63.46
N MET A 127 1.25 17.27 -63.82
CA MET A 127 1.66 17.80 -65.12
C MET A 127 3.18 17.73 -65.33
N LEU A 128 3.98 17.79 -64.26
CA LEU A 128 5.43 17.59 -64.27
C LEU A 128 5.85 16.09 -64.22
N GLY A 129 4.92 15.14 -64.31
CA GLY A 129 5.20 13.71 -64.27
C GLY A 129 5.56 13.17 -62.87
N VAL A 130 5.29 13.94 -61.83
CA VAL A 130 5.47 13.54 -60.43
C VAL A 130 4.19 12.85 -59.95
N THR A 131 4.33 11.60 -59.51
CA THR A 131 3.21 10.78 -59.02
C THR A 131 3.32 10.57 -57.52
N LYS A 132 2.19 10.26 -56.86
CA LYS A 132 2.11 9.87 -55.43
C LYS A 132 3.15 8.81 -55.07
N ALA A 133 3.34 7.81 -55.93
CA ALA A 133 4.29 6.72 -55.73
C ALA A 133 5.77 7.18 -55.71
N LYS A 134 6.11 8.28 -56.39
CA LYS A 134 7.47 8.87 -56.34
C LYS A 134 7.67 9.78 -55.13
N LEU A 135 6.61 10.41 -54.63
CA LEU A 135 6.67 11.31 -53.47
C LEU A 135 6.69 10.53 -52.15
N ALA A 136 5.92 9.44 -52.03
CA ALA A 136 5.83 8.61 -50.83
C ALA A 136 7.20 8.22 -50.23
N PRO A 137 8.17 7.67 -50.99
CA PRO A 137 9.48 7.30 -50.44
C PRO A 137 10.37 8.50 -50.07
N LEU A 138 10.05 9.72 -50.51
CA LEU A 138 10.81 10.95 -50.21
C LEU A 138 10.34 11.64 -48.92
N VAL A 139 9.08 11.44 -48.52
CA VAL A 139 8.51 12.03 -47.31
C VAL A 139 9.15 11.44 -46.04
N LYS A 140 9.31 10.12 -46.01
CA LYS A 140 9.89 9.39 -44.86
C LYS A 140 11.31 9.85 -44.48
N PRO A 141 12.29 9.96 -45.39
CA PRO A 141 13.63 10.45 -45.06
C PRO A 141 13.66 11.94 -44.68
N GLN A 142 12.73 12.76 -45.18
CA GLN A 142 12.57 14.16 -44.74
C GLN A 142 12.13 14.20 -43.27
N LEU A 143 11.09 13.44 -42.90
CA LEU A 143 10.62 13.33 -41.51
C LEU A 143 11.71 12.82 -40.56
N MET A 144 12.52 11.85 -41.02
CA MET A 144 13.66 11.35 -40.26
C MET A 144 14.73 12.41 -40.00
N LYS A 145 14.97 13.34 -40.94
CA LYS A 145 15.89 14.47 -40.71
C LYS A 145 15.34 15.48 -39.71
N TYR A 146 14.03 15.72 -39.73
CA TYR A 146 13.38 16.60 -38.75
C TYR A 146 13.31 15.98 -37.34
N LYS A 147 13.35 14.65 -37.22
CA LYS A 147 13.40 13.93 -35.93
C LYS A 147 14.47 14.52 -35.00
N THR A 148 15.67 14.78 -35.52
CA THR A 148 16.80 15.35 -34.76
C THR A 148 16.51 16.71 -34.14
N HIS A 149 15.59 17.48 -34.71
CA HIS A 149 15.15 18.77 -34.16
C HIS A 149 13.90 18.64 -33.29
N ILE A 150 13.02 17.67 -33.60
CA ILE A 150 11.78 17.42 -32.87
C ILE A 150 12.04 16.77 -31.50
N VAL A 151 12.99 15.84 -31.40
CA VAL A 151 13.35 15.16 -30.14
C VAL A 151 13.72 16.14 -29.01
N PRO A 152 14.65 17.10 -29.20
CA PRO A 152 15.00 18.05 -28.15
C PRO A 152 13.86 19.05 -27.83
N LEU A 153 13.03 19.41 -28.82
CA LEU A 153 11.85 20.25 -28.59
C LEU A 153 10.76 19.50 -27.78
N LEU A 154 10.55 18.22 -28.05
CA LEU A 154 9.65 17.38 -27.28
C LEU A 154 10.15 17.20 -25.85
N LEU A 155 11.45 16.96 -25.65
CA LEU A 155 12.04 16.84 -24.31
C LEU A 155 11.80 18.10 -23.46
N SER A 156 12.14 19.27 -24.00
CA SER A 156 11.92 20.55 -23.32
C SER A 156 10.43 20.87 -23.09
N SER A 157 9.56 20.45 -24.01
CA SER A 157 8.11 20.57 -23.85
C SER A 157 7.55 19.62 -22.77
N ILE A 158 8.09 18.40 -22.65
CA ILE A 158 7.66 17.43 -21.63
C ILE A 158 8.18 17.85 -20.23
N GLU A 159 9.39 18.40 -20.15
CA GLU A 159 9.91 18.97 -18.89
C GLU A 159 9.08 20.15 -18.40
N SER A 160 8.54 20.96 -19.31
CA SER A 160 7.65 22.09 -19.00
C SER A 160 6.18 21.70 -18.82
N PHE A 161 5.77 20.52 -19.29
CA PHE A 161 4.40 20.03 -19.09
C PHE A 161 4.15 19.65 -17.63
N ASP A 162 3.23 20.38 -17.01
CA ASP A 162 2.73 20.19 -15.64
C ASP A 162 2.08 18.80 -15.40
N LEU A 163 1.87 18.02 -16.45
CA LEU A 163 1.30 16.65 -16.40
C LEU A 163 2.21 15.64 -15.68
N LEU A 164 3.52 15.91 -15.62
CA LEU A 164 4.45 15.14 -14.78
C LEU A 164 4.86 15.93 -13.53
N ASN A 165 4.04 16.89 -13.10
CA ASN A 165 4.27 17.56 -11.85
C ASN A 165 3.92 16.61 -10.72
N ALA A 166 4.95 16.30 -9.92
CA ALA A 166 4.86 15.28 -8.88
C ALA A 166 3.77 15.62 -7.85
N ASP A 167 3.48 16.91 -7.67
CA ASP A 167 2.46 17.37 -6.73
C ASP A 167 1.05 17.05 -7.22
N HIS A 168 0.74 17.29 -8.50
CA HIS A 168 -0.58 17.01 -9.06
C HIS A 168 -0.87 15.51 -9.14
N LEU A 169 0.12 14.69 -9.54
CA LEU A 169 -0.02 13.23 -9.49
C LEU A 169 -0.20 12.72 -8.06
N ARG A 170 0.53 13.30 -7.11
CA ARG A 170 0.36 12.99 -5.69
C ARG A 170 -1.06 13.34 -5.23
N GLU A 171 -1.61 14.49 -5.59
CA GLU A 171 -2.98 14.87 -5.22
C GLU A 171 -4.01 13.87 -5.73
N GLN A 172 -3.90 13.42 -6.99
CA GLN A 172 -4.79 12.37 -7.51
C GLN A 172 -4.65 11.05 -6.75
N ILE A 173 -3.42 10.66 -6.38
CA ILE A 173 -3.18 9.45 -5.57
C ILE A 173 -3.77 9.62 -4.15
N VAL A 174 -3.61 10.81 -3.55
CA VAL A 174 -4.17 11.13 -2.23
C VAL A 174 -5.68 11.00 -2.25
N ASP A 175 -6.33 11.55 -3.27
CA ASP A 175 -7.78 11.49 -3.43
C ASP A 175 -8.28 10.05 -3.64
N LEU A 176 -7.58 9.29 -4.51
CA LEU A 176 -7.89 7.88 -4.76
C LEU A 176 -7.76 7.04 -3.48
N ILE A 177 -6.65 7.18 -2.74
CA ILE A 177 -6.43 6.43 -1.49
C ILE A 177 -7.44 6.84 -0.44
N SER A 178 -7.74 8.12 -0.30
CA SER A 178 -8.74 8.63 0.65
C SER A 178 -10.11 8.05 0.34
N THR A 179 -10.53 8.06 -0.93
CA THR A 179 -11.81 7.50 -1.39
C THR A 179 -11.90 6.00 -1.12
N ARG A 180 -10.89 5.23 -1.54
CA ARG A 180 -10.86 3.77 -1.33
C ARG A 180 -10.81 3.38 0.15
N THR A 181 -10.15 4.20 0.97
CA THR A 181 -10.10 3.98 2.42
C THR A 181 -11.43 4.32 3.09
N GLN A 182 -12.17 5.32 2.58
CA GLN A 182 -13.52 5.64 3.04
C GLN A 182 -14.56 4.57 2.68
N GLU A 183 -14.32 3.77 1.65
CA GLU A 183 -15.17 2.63 1.28
C GLU A 183 -14.96 1.42 2.21
N LEU A 184 -13.88 1.37 3.01
CA LEU A 184 -13.62 0.24 3.89
C LEU A 184 -14.73 0.07 4.93
N SER A 185 -15.32 -1.11 4.99
CA SER A 185 -16.29 -1.46 6.03
C SER A 185 -15.59 -1.66 7.39
N ALA A 186 -16.37 -1.57 8.47
CA ALA A 186 -15.87 -1.86 9.81
C ALA A 186 -15.28 -3.28 9.94
N GLN A 187 -15.82 -4.24 9.19
CA GLN A 187 -15.35 -5.63 9.17
C GLN A 187 -13.95 -5.74 8.54
N GLN A 188 -13.70 -5.05 7.43
CA GLN A 188 -12.40 -5.06 6.75
C GLN A 188 -11.30 -4.44 7.63
N VAL A 189 -11.61 -3.34 8.31
CA VAL A 189 -10.68 -2.68 9.24
C VAL A 189 -10.38 -3.59 10.43
N LYS A 190 -11.41 -4.25 10.99
CA LYS A 190 -11.23 -5.22 12.06
C LYS A 190 -10.28 -6.34 11.61
N LEU A 191 -10.52 -6.94 10.44
CA LEU A 191 -9.67 -8.03 9.92
C LEU A 191 -8.22 -7.59 9.72
N LEU A 192 -7.99 -6.38 9.19
CA LEU A 192 -6.63 -5.83 9.03
C LEU A 192 -5.91 -5.70 10.38
N VAL A 193 -6.58 -5.11 11.38
CA VAL A 193 -6.00 -4.90 12.72
C VAL A 193 -5.85 -6.23 13.46
N GLU A 194 -6.80 -7.14 13.31
CA GLU A 194 -6.74 -8.48 13.90
C GLU A 194 -5.55 -9.25 13.32
N ASP A 195 -5.38 -9.30 12.00
CA ASP A 195 -4.24 -9.98 11.38
C ASP A 195 -2.89 -9.39 11.82
N ALA A 196 -2.80 -8.06 11.92
CA ALA A 196 -1.58 -7.37 12.33
C ALA A 196 -1.19 -7.62 13.81
N VAL A 197 -2.16 -7.75 14.73
CA VAL A 197 -1.87 -7.70 16.18
C VAL A 197 -2.27 -8.95 16.95
N TYR A 198 -3.16 -9.80 16.43
CA TYR A 198 -3.73 -10.94 17.16
C TYR A 198 -2.68 -11.96 17.63
N ARG A 199 -1.64 -12.20 16.83
CA ARG A 199 -0.53 -13.09 17.19
C ARG A 199 0.23 -12.59 18.42
N HIS A 200 0.39 -11.27 18.55
CA HIS A 200 1.06 -10.65 19.69
C HIS A 200 0.16 -10.51 20.92
N LEU A 201 -1.14 -10.25 20.73
CA LEU A 201 -2.08 -10.20 21.86
C LEU A 201 -2.25 -11.57 22.53
N SER A 202 -2.17 -12.66 21.77
CA SER A 202 -2.29 -14.02 22.33
C SER A 202 -1.22 -14.33 23.39
N TRP A 203 -0.04 -13.69 23.31
CA TRP A 203 0.99 -13.80 24.33
C TRP A 203 0.58 -13.21 25.68
N ILE A 204 -0.31 -12.22 25.70
CA ILE A 204 -0.78 -11.61 26.96
C ILE A 204 -1.62 -12.59 27.78
N VAL A 205 -2.28 -13.55 27.11
CA VAL A 205 -3.04 -14.62 27.78
C VAL A 205 -2.09 -15.57 28.48
N PHE A 206 -1.04 -15.99 27.77
CA PHE A 206 0.00 -16.86 28.32
C PHE A 206 0.69 -16.21 29.53
N TRP A 207 1.14 -14.97 29.39
CA TRP A 207 1.77 -14.25 30.50
C TRP A 207 0.79 -13.93 31.63
N GLY A 208 -0.49 -13.69 31.33
CA GLY A 208 -1.55 -13.57 32.33
C GLY A 208 -1.65 -14.83 33.19
N SER A 209 -1.55 -16.01 32.57
CA SER A 209 -1.54 -17.28 33.30
C SER A 209 -0.27 -17.50 34.12
N VAL A 210 0.90 -17.20 33.55
CA VAL A 210 2.19 -17.36 34.24
C VAL A 210 2.30 -16.41 35.43
N LEU A 211 2.00 -15.13 35.24
CA LEU A 211 2.05 -14.14 36.31
C LEU A 211 0.98 -14.41 37.37
N GLY A 212 -0.22 -14.81 36.96
CA GLY A 212 -1.26 -15.26 37.89
C GLY A 212 -0.78 -16.42 38.77
N ALA A 213 -0.12 -17.42 38.17
CA ALA A 213 0.43 -18.54 38.92
C ALA A 213 1.54 -18.13 39.91
N VAL A 214 2.44 -17.23 39.49
CA VAL A 214 3.49 -16.69 40.37
C VAL A 214 2.88 -15.92 41.55
N VAL A 215 1.87 -15.08 41.30
CA VAL A 215 1.16 -14.34 42.34
C VAL A 215 0.42 -15.29 43.28
N GLY A 216 -0.23 -16.34 42.75
CA GLY A 216 -0.88 -17.37 43.56
C GLY A 216 0.10 -18.09 44.48
N CYS A 217 1.28 -18.48 43.96
CA CYS A 217 2.35 -19.04 44.78
C CYS A 217 2.80 -18.07 45.87
N ALA A 218 3.04 -16.80 45.53
CA ALA A 218 3.52 -15.80 46.48
C ALA A 218 2.48 -15.50 47.58
N ALA A 219 1.19 -15.42 47.22
CA ALA A 219 0.10 -15.21 48.16
C ALA A 219 -0.02 -16.36 49.17
N GLU A 220 0.07 -17.60 48.70
CA GLU A 220 -0.01 -18.77 49.58
C GLU A 220 1.24 -18.90 50.47
N LEU A 221 2.43 -18.64 49.93
CA LEU A 221 3.67 -18.60 50.74
C LEU A 221 3.61 -17.52 51.84
N ALA A 222 3.03 -16.36 51.53
CA ALA A 222 2.82 -15.31 52.52
C ALA A 222 1.78 -15.72 53.58
N SER A 223 0.69 -16.38 53.18
CA SER A 223 -0.33 -16.93 54.08
C SER A 223 0.27 -17.94 55.08
N VAL A 224 1.11 -18.85 54.58
CA VAL A 224 1.81 -19.85 55.41
C VAL A 224 2.79 -19.19 56.38
N TYR A 225 3.52 -18.15 55.93
CA TYR A 225 4.43 -17.40 56.80
C TYR A 225 3.69 -16.67 57.94
N ILE A 226 2.55 -16.04 57.64
CA ILE A 226 1.74 -15.30 58.61
C ILE A 226 1.04 -16.24 59.60
N ASN A 227 0.49 -17.37 59.14
CA ASN A 227 -0.18 -18.35 60.00
C ASN A 227 0.80 -19.23 60.79
N GLY A 228 2.10 -19.16 60.48
CA GLY A 228 3.19 -19.85 61.19
C GLY A 228 3.83 -19.04 62.32
N MET A 229 3.49 -17.74 62.46
CA MET A 229 3.72 -16.94 63.68
C MET A 229 2.57 -17.11 64.65
#